data_AF-A0A9D3RIF6-F1
#
_entry.id   AF-A0A9D3RIF6-F1
#
_cell.length_a   1.000
_cell.length_b   1.000
_cell.length_c   1.000
_cell.angle_alpha   90.00
_cell.angle_beta   90.00
_cell.angle_gamma   90.00
#
_symmetry.space_group_name_H-M   'P 1'
#
loop_
_entity.id
_entity.type
_entity.pdbx_description
1 polymer ?
#
loop_
_entity_poly.entity_id
_entity_poly.type
_entity_poly.pdbx_seq_one_letter_code
_entity_poly.pdbx_strand_id
1 'polypeptide(L)'
;VISAIGISSLPTFPSPSTCNSWKGILLLLSHDSMGESGLLECPSVCPRPSAVYLTHLDYADTERIMTEKLHNQVNGTEWSWKNLNTLCWAIGSISGAMHEEDEKRFLVTVIKDLLGLCEQKRGKDNKAIIASNIMYIVGQYPRFLRAHWKFLKTVVNKLFEFMHETHDGVQDMACDTFIKIAQKCRRHFVQVQVGEVMPFIDEILNNINTIICDLQPQQVHTFYEAVGYMIGAQTDQAVQEHLIEKYMLLPNQVWDSIIQQATKNVDILKDPETVKQLGSILKTNVRACKAVGHPFVIQLGRIYLDMLNVYKCLSENISAAIQTNGEMVTKQPLIRSMRTVKRETLKLISGWVSRSNDPQMVGENFVPPLLDAVLIDYQRNVPAAREPEVLSTMATIVNKLGGHITGEIPRYSTPSSNAP
;
A
#
# COMPACT_ATOMS: atom_id res chain seq x y z
N VAL A 1 -31.59 3.57 8.73
CA VAL A 1 -30.22 3.46 9.29
C VAL A 1 -29.33 4.59 8.82
N ILE A 2 -29.18 4.87 7.52
CA ILE A 2 -28.47 6.09 7.05
C ILE A 2 -29.28 7.37 7.32
N SER A 3 -30.62 7.28 7.31
CA SER A 3 -31.49 8.31 7.90
C SER A 3 -31.50 8.32 9.44
N ALA A 4 -30.98 7.28 10.09
CA ALA A 4 -31.00 7.15 11.56
C ALA A 4 -29.70 7.64 12.22
N ILE A 5 -28.62 7.83 11.44
CA ILE A 5 -27.33 8.30 11.93
C ILE A 5 -27.12 9.81 11.65
N GLY A 6 -27.90 10.43 10.75
CA GLY A 6 -27.92 11.90 10.60
C GLY A 6 -26.63 12.56 10.09
N ILE A 7 -25.67 11.77 9.60
CA ILE A 7 -24.40 12.27 9.09
C ILE A 7 -24.56 12.57 7.59
N SER A 8 -24.64 13.86 7.24
CA SER A 8 -24.47 14.32 5.85
C SER A 8 -23.00 14.60 5.50
N SER A 9 -22.10 14.71 6.49
CA SER A 9 -20.70 15.10 6.29
C SER A 9 -19.88 14.96 7.57
N LEU A 10 -18.65 14.43 7.48
CA LEU A 10 -17.61 14.65 8.50
C LEU A 10 -17.10 16.11 8.39
N PRO A 11 -16.63 16.75 9.47
CA PRO A 11 -16.28 18.17 9.47
C PRO A 11 -15.20 18.54 8.44
N THR A 12 -15.32 19.75 7.91
CA THR A 12 -14.35 20.39 7.00
C THR A 12 -13.24 21.10 7.78
N PHE A 13 -12.01 21.06 7.24
CA PHE A 13 -10.85 21.76 7.78
C PHE A 13 -10.67 23.13 7.07
N PRO A 14 -10.35 24.22 7.77
CA PRO A 14 -9.99 25.49 7.14
C PRO A 14 -8.54 25.51 6.63
N SER A 15 -8.19 26.41 5.70
CA SER A 15 -6.89 26.51 5.01
C SER A 15 -5.71 26.97 5.92
N PRO A 16 -4.43 26.82 5.51
CA PRO A 16 -3.31 26.71 6.44
C PRO A 16 -2.62 28.04 6.81
N SER A 17 -2.22 28.17 8.08
CA SER A 17 -1.00 28.90 8.49
C SER A 17 -0.23 28.07 9.53
N THR A 18 0.99 27.72 9.13
CA THR A 18 2.17 27.20 9.87
C THR A 18 2.03 26.77 11.34
N CYS A 19 2.39 25.52 11.65
CA CYS A 19 3.24 25.21 12.81
C CYS A 19 3.93 23.84 12.69
N ASN A 20 5.26 23.82 12.89
CA ASN A 20 6.12 22.65 12.93
C ASN A 20 6.12 22.01 14.33
N SER A 21 6.02 20.67 14.42
CA SER A 21 6.70 19.79 15.41
C SER A 21 5.83 18.63 15.93
N TRP A 22 5.69 17.50 15.19
CA TRP A 22 5.03 16.29 15.74
C TRP A 22 5.60 14.93 15.27
N LYS A 23 6.89 14.86 14.91
CA LYS A 23 7.59 13.59 14.59
C LYS A 23 7.51 12.50 15.68
N GLY A 24 7.13 12.83 16.92
CA GLY A 24 7.06 11.88 18.04
C GLY A 24 5.76 11.07 18.15
N ILE A 25 4.62 11.58 17.68
CA ILE A 25 3.32 10.87 17.79
C ILE A 25 3.16 9.84 16.66
N LEU A 26 3.70 10.15 15.47
CA LEU A 26 3.66 9.24 14.32
C LEU A 26 4.49 7.96 14.52
N LEU A 27 5.57 8.00 15.31
CA LEU A 27 6.38 6.80 15.61
C LEU A 27 5.62 5.73 16.41
N LEU A 28 4.57 6.10 17.15
CA LEU A 28 3.73 5.15 17.88
C LEU A 28 2.64 4.50 17.01
N LEU A 29 2.31 5.07 15.84
CA LEU A 29 1.27 4.55 14.94
C LEU A 29 1.84 3.95 13.63
N SER A 30 3.04 4.35 13.21
CA SER A 30 3.70 3.88 11.98
C SER A 30 4.49 2.58 12.14
N HIS A 31 4.82 2.17 13.38
CA HIS A 31 5.63 0.98 13.63
C HIS A 31 4.88 -0.37 13.43
N ASP A 32 3.57 -0.35 13.14
CA ASP A 32 2.78 -1.56 12.83
C ASP A 32 2.90 -2.03 11.37
N SER A 33 3.80 -1.42 10.58
CA SER A 33 3.95 -1.72 9.15
C SER A 33 5.35 -2.26 8.76
N MET A 34 5.93 -3.14 9.59
CA MET A 34 6.99 -4.07 9.15
C MET A 34 6.93 -5.41 9.89
N GLY A 35 6.73 -6.50 9.15
CA GLY A 35 7.20 -7.84 9.50
C GLY A 35 6.28 -8.69 10.40
N GLU A 36 5.78 -9.79 9.84
CA GLU A 36 5.46 -11.00 10.60
C GLU A 36 6.72 -11.51 11.31
N SER A 37 7.00 -11.03 12.52
CA SER A 37 7.81 -11.72 13.55
C SER A 37 8.16 -10.73 14.65
N GLY A 38 7.59 -10.91 15.85
CA GLY A 38 8.03 -10.20 17.06
C GLY A 38 6.89 -9.55 17.83
N LEU A 39 6.41 -10.27 18.85
CA LEU A 39 5.87 -9.64 20.06
C LEU A 39 6.86 -8.56 20.53
N LEU A 40 6.45 -7.29 20.57
CA LEU A 40 7.03 -6.22 21.40
C LEU A 40 6.04 -5.04 21.40
N GLU A 41 5.10 -5.05 22.35
CA GLU A 41 5.09 -4.15 23.52
C GLU A 41 4.55 -2.75 23.20
N CYS A 42 3.23 -2.59 23.31
CA CYS A 42 2.65 -1.32 23.73
C CYS A 42 2.84 -1.19 25.25
N PRO A 43 3.72 -0.31 25.76
CA PRO A 43 3.82 -0.12 27.19
C PRO A 43 2.60 0.68 27.66
N SER A 44 1.89 0.15 28.67
CA SER A 44 0.87 0.82 29.50
C SER A 44 -0.64 0.77 29.15
N VAL A 45 -1.09 -0.11 28.25
CA VAL A 45 -2.54 -0.41 28.07
C VAL A 45 -2.74 -1.93 28.17
N CYS A 46 -3.77 -2.39 28.88
CA CYS A 46 -4.05 -3.83 29.08
C CYS A 46 -3.82 -4.63 27.78
N PRO A 47 -3.10 -5.77 27.82
CA PRO A 47 -2.87 -6.58 26.62
C PRO A 47 -4.20 -6.92 25.95
N ARG A 48 -4.28 -6.80 24.61
CA ARG A 48 -5.48 -7.14 23.83
C ARG A 48 -6.16 -8.44 24.28
N PRO A 49 -5.44 -9.54 24.61
CA PRO A 49 -6.07 -10.75 25.15
C PRO A 49 -6.87 -10.49 26.43
N SER A 50 -6.31 -9.77 27.40
CA SER A 50 -6.97 -9.49 28.68
C SER A 50 -8.23 -8.64 28.51
N ALA A 51 -8.19 -7.62 27.66
CA ALA A 51 -9.37 -6.79 27.37
C ALA A 51 -10.48 -7.64 26.72
N VAL A 52 -10.15 -8.47 25.73
CA VAL A 52 -11.12 -9.36 25.07
C VAL A 52 -11.70 -10.39 26.04
N TYR A 53 -10.88 -11.00 26.90
CA TYR A 53 -11.37 -11.94 27.92
C TYR A 53 -12.37 -11.28 28.88
N LEU A 54 -12.06 -10.08 29.38
CA LEU A 54 -12.97 -9.35 30.25
C LEU A 54 -14.26 -8.95 29.54
N THR A 55 -14.19 -8.56 28.26
CA THR A 55 -15.38 -8.26 27.45
C THR A 55 -16.25 -9.50 27.23
N HIS A 56 -15.67 -10.69 27.08
CA HIS A 56 -16.47 -11.92 27.00
C HIS A 56 -17.13 -12.29 28.34
N LEU A 57 -16.51 -11.96 29.47
CA LEU A 57 -17.07 -12.22 30.79
C LEU A 57 -18.24 -11.29 31.10
N ASP A 58 -18.09 -9.99 30.80
CA ASP A 58 -19.15 -9.00 30.95
C ASP A 58 -18.99 -7.87 29.92
N TYR A 59 -19.66 -8.04 28.78
CA TYR A 59 -19.62 -7.03 27.72
C TYR A 59 -20.40 -5.77 28.11
N ALA A 60 -21.43 -5.90 28.95
CA ALA A 60 -22.27 -4.78 29.36
C ALA A 60 -21.49 -3.82 30.26
N ASP A 61 -20.69 -4.34 31.20
CA ASP A 61 -19.81 -3.51 32.02
C ASP A 61 -18.69 -2.86 31.19
N THR A 62 -18.11 -3.60 30.24
CA THR A 62 -17.12 -3.05 29.30
C THR A 62 -17.72 -1.90 28.46
N GLU A 63 -18.90 -2.10 27.86
CA GLU A 63 -19.63 -1.08 27.08
C GLU A 63 -19.93 0.15 27.95
N ARG A 64 -20.39 -0.06 29.19
CA ARG A 64 -20.68 1.01 30.16
C ARG A 64 -19.45 1.85 30.47
N ILE A 65 -18.32 1.23 30.83
CA ILE A 65 -17.07 1.92 31.17
C ILE A 65 -16.54 2.72 29.99
N MET A 66 -16.52 2.14 28.79
CA MET A 66 -16.05 2.84 27.58
C MET A 66 -16.95 4.02 27.22
N THR A 67 -18.28 3.86 27.36
CA THR A 67 -19.26 4.92 27.10
C THR A 67 -19.14 6.06 28.12
N GLU A 68 -18.96 5.74 29.41
CA GLU A 68 -18.74 6.74 30.47
C GLU A 68 -17.45 7.54 30.22
N LYS A 69 -16.35 6.87 29.87
CA LYS A 69 -15.09 7.53 29.51
C LYS A 69 -15.23 8.40 28.26
N LEU A 70 -15.97 7.96 27.26
CA LEU A 70 -16.23 8.75 26.06
C LEU A 70 -17.04 10.00 26.40
N HIS A 71 -18.06 9.87 27.25
CA HIS A 71 -18.85 11.01 27.73
C HIS A 71 -17.98 12.05 28.45
N ASN A 72 -17.03 11.60 29.28
CA ASN A 72 -16.05 12.46 29.95
C ASN A 72 -15.06 13.16 28.99
N GLN A 73 -14.79 12.56 27.81
CA GLN A 73 -14.07 13.27 26.74
C GLN A 73 -14.92 14.37 26.10
N VAL A 74 -16.21 14.09 25.87
CA VAL A 74 -17.15 15.00 25.19
C VAL A 74 -17.51 16.21 26.04
N ASN A 75 -17.87 16.00 27.31
CA ASN A 75 -18.21 17.08 28.24
C ASN A 75 -16.98 17.90 28.69
N GLY A 76 -15.77 17.40 28.42
CA GLY A 76 -14.51 18.08 28.67
C GLY A 76 -13.88 17.81 30.05
N THR A 77 -14.48 16.98 30.91
CA THR A 77 -13.94 16.69 32.25
C THR A 77 -12.59 15.97 32.20
N GLU A 78 -12.43 15.03 31.25
CA GLU A 78 -11.20 14.23 31.09
C GLU A 78 -10.51 14.46 29.74
N TRP A 79 -10.88 15.53 29.03
CA TRP A 79 -10.37 15.80 27.68
C TRP A 79 -8.86 15.98 27.66
N SER A 80 -8.17 15.06 27.00
CA SER A 80 -6.78 15.23 26.55
C SER A 80 -6.50 14.29 25.38
N TRP A 81 -5.54 14.66 24.53
CA TRP A 81 -5.16 13.82 23.37
C TRP A 81 -4.73 12.41 23.82
N LYS A 82 -3.99 12.32 24.92
CA LYS A 82 -3.54 11.05 25.50
C LYS A 82 -4.73 10.18 25.93
N ASN A 83 -5.70 10.75 26.63
CA ASN A 83 -6.86 10.00 27.14
C ASN A 83 -7.77 9.54 26.01
N LEU A 84 -8.05 10.42 25.02
CA LEU A 84 -8.83 10.05 23.85
C LEU A 84 -8.15 8.93 23.06
N ASN A 85 -6.86 9.05 22.76
CA ASN A 85 -6.11 8.02 22.05
C ASN A 85 -6.19 6.67 22.78
N THR A 86 -5.92 6.67 24.09
CA THR A 86 -5.95 5.45 24.92
C THR A 86 -7.34 4.80 24.91
N LEU A 87 -8.39 5.62 25.02
CA LEU A 87 -9.77 5.14 24.95
C LEU A 87 -10.09 4.53 23.58
N CYS A 88 -9.76 5.21 22.49
CA CYS A 88 -10.04 4.73 21.14
C CYS A 88 -9.22 3.49 20.77
N TRP A 89 -7.99 3.36 21.26
CA TRP A 89 -7.20 2.13 21.16
C TRP A 89 -7.86 0.97 21.92
N ALA A 90 -8.35 1.21 23.14
CA ALA A 90 -9.09 0.21 23.89
C ALA A 90 -10.38 -0.21 23.16
N ILE A 91 -11.16 0.74 22.65
CA ILE A 91 -12.35 0.48 21.83
C ILE A 91 -11.98 -0.35 20.59
N GLY A 92 -10.91 -0.01 19.86
CA GLY A 92 -10.49 -0.79 18.69
C GLY A 92 -10.00 -2.20 19.04
N SER A 93 -9.39 -2.38 20.23
CA SER A 93 -8.80 -3.66 20.64
C SER A 93 -9.83 -4.75 20.93
N ILE A 94 -11.05 -4.38 21.32
CA ILE A 94 -12.15 -5.31 21.62
C ILE A 94 -12.98 -5.71 20.39
N SER A 95 -12.55 -5.31 19.18
CA SER A 95 -13.23 -5.69 17.93
C SER A 95 -13.42 -7.20 17.81
N GLY A 96 -14.68 -7.61 17.59
CA GLY A 96 -15.09 -9.01 17.51
C GLY A 96 -15.41 -9.69 18.84
N ALA A 97 -15.25 -9.02 19.99
CA ALA A 97 -15.58 -9.57 21.31
C ALA A 97 -17.08 -9.46 21.67
N MET A 98 -17.86 -8.69 20.92
CA MET A 98 -19.30 -8.51 21.09
C MET A 98 -20.08 -9.26 20.00
N HIS A 99 -21.35 -9.59 20.29
CA HIS A 99 -22.29 -10.01 19.25
C HIS A 99 -22.53 -8.88 18.24
N GLU A 100 -22.91 -9.22 17.00
CA GLU A 100 -22.99 -8.25 15.90
C GLU A 100 -24.01 -7.13 16.16
N GLU A 101 -25.14 -7.44 16.81
CA GLU A 101 -26.16 -6.45 17.16
C GLU A 101 -25.70 -5.48 18.25
N ASP A 102 -25.04 -5.98 19.30
CA ASP A 102 -24.47 -5.16 20.38
C ASP A 102 -23.30 -4.33 19.86
N GLU A 103 -22.38 -4.92 19.09
CA GLU A 103 -21.27 -4.21 18.44
C GLU A 103 -21.78 -3.07 17.56
N LYS A 104 -22.84 -3.32 16.79
CA LYS A 104 -23.48 -2.28 15.98
C LYS A 104 -24.03 -1.15 16.84
N ARG A 105 -24.77 -1.44 17.91
CA ARG A 105 -25.32 -0.41 18.82
C ARG A 105 -24.19 0.43 19.41
N PHE A 106 -23.17 -0.25 19.93
CA PHE A 106 -22.01 0.38 20.56
C PHE A 106 -21.25 1.29 19.58
N LEU A 107 -20.91 0.79 18.38
CA LEU A 107 -20.17 1.56 17.39
C LEU A 107 -20.93 2.78 16.87
N VAL A 108 -22.25 2.67 16.70
CA VAL A 108 -23.07 3.83 16.28
C VAL A 108 -22.98 4.95 17.32
N THR A 109 -23.06 4.62 18.61
CA THR A 109 -22.89 5.60 19.70
C THR A 109 -21.50 6.21 19.69
N VAL A 110 -20.45 5.37 19.68
CA VAL A 110 -19.05 5.83 19.71
C VAL A 110 -18.74 6.76 18.54
N ILE A 111 -19.10 6.37 17.31
CA ILE A 111 -18.80 7.15 16.11
C ILE A 111 -19.56 8.48 16.14
N LYS A 112 -20.84 8.47 16.56
CA LYS A 112 -21.64 9.69 16.65
C LYS A 112 -21.05 10.68 17.65
N ASP A 113 -20.65 10.21 18.82
CA ASP A 113 -20.06 11.06 19.86
C ASP A 113 -18.69 11.61 19.46
N LEU A 114 -17.85 10.80 18.81
CA LEU A 114 -16.56 11.27 18.28
C LEU A 114 -16.72 12.30 17.15
N LEU A 115 -17.73 12.13 16.29
CA LEU A 115 -18.05 13.13 15.26
C LEU A 115 -18.52 14.45 15.89
N GLY A 116 -19.43 14.38 16.85
CA GLY A 116 -19.88 15.55 17.60
C GLY A 116 -18.71 16.24 18.32
N LEU A 117 -17.79 15.46 18.90
CA LEU A 117 -16.57 15.98 19.52
C LEU A 117 -15.66 16.69 18.51
N CYS A 118 -15.54 16.16 17.30
CA CYS A 118 -14.76 16.75 16.22
C CYS A 118 -15.34 18.08 15.73
N GLU A 119 -16.67 18.22 15.75
CA GLU A 119 -17.35 19.49 15.45
C GLU A 119 -17.21 20.51 16.59
N GLN A 120 -17.31 20.05 17.84
CA GLN A 120 -17.22 20.90 19.03
C GLN A 120 -15.81 21.46 19.24
N LYS A 121 -14.76 20.66 19.02
CA LYS A 121 -13.38 21.07 19.28
C LYS A 121 -12.83 21.93 18.13
N ARG A 122 -12.30 23.09 18.50
CA ARG A 122 -11.64 24.03 17.57
C ARG A 122 -10.15 23.72 17.44
N GLY A 123 -9.55 24.14 16.32
CA GLY A 123 -8.12 23.96 16.02
C GLY A 123 -7.84 22.70 15.22
N LYS A 124 -6.89 22.80 14.28
CA LYS A 124 -6.53 21.70 13.37
C LYS A 124 -6.01 20.48 14.13
N ASP A 125 -5.15 20.70 15.11
CA ASP A 125 -4.53 19.62 15.89
C ASP A 125 -5.59 18.77 16.62
N ASN A 126 -6.55 19.43 17.29
CA ASN A 126 -7.65 18.72 17.94
C ASN A 126 -8.48 17.91 16.94
N LYS A 127 -8.83 18.51 15.80
CA LYS A 127 -9.59 17.82 14.74
C LYS A 127 -8.82 16.65 14.14
N ALA A 128 -7.51 16.81 13.93
CA ALA A 128 -6.64 15.76 13.41
C ALA A 128 -6.55 14.57 14.38
N ILE A 129 -6.39 14.83 15.68
CA ILE A 129 -6.40 13.79 16.72
C ILE A 129 -7.76 13.10 16.83
N ILE A 130 -8.88 13.80 16.67
CA ILE A 130 -10.20 13.16 16.74
C ILE A 130 -10.46 12.34 15.46
N ALA A 131 -10.18 12.91 14.29
CA ALA A 131 -10.31 12.23 13.01
C ALA A 131 -9.43 10.98 12.95
N SER A 132 -8.21 11.02 13.50
CA SER A 132 -7.31 9.88 13.55
C SER A 132 -7.87 8.73 14.36
N ASN A 133 -8.46 9.03 15.53
CA ASN A 133 -9.11 8.03 16.36
C ASN A 133 -10.37 7.44 15.71
N ILE A 134 -11.16 8.26 15.00
CA ILE A 134 -12.31 7.77 14.22
C ILE A 134 -11.82 6.81 13.12
N MET A 135 -10.82 7.21 12.33
CA MET A 135 -10.24 6.38 11.26
C MET A 135 -9.68 5.07 11.81
N TYR A 136 -8.96 5.12 12.94
CA TYR A 136 -8.46 3.93 13.62
C TYR A 136 -9.59 2.98 14.02
N ILE A 137 -10.61 3.45 14.74
CA ILE A 137 -11.75 2.62 15.17
C ILE A 137 -12.42 2.01 13.94
N VAL A 138 -12.78 2.83 12.95
CA VAL A 138 -13.45 2.33 11.74
C VAL A 138 -12.63 1.25 11.02
N GLY A 139 -11.30 1.40 10.95
CA GLY A 139 -10.40 0.40 10.38
C GLY A 139 -10.35 -0.93 11.16
N GLN A 140 -10.65 -0.92 12.48
CA GLN A 140 -10.66 -2.11 13.32
C GLN A 140 -11.96 -2.93 13.22
N TYR A 141 -13.06 -2.37 12.70
CA TYR A 141 -14.39 -2.99 12.70
C TYR A 141 -14.92 -3.35 11.29
N PRO A 142 -14.24 -4.23 10.53
CA PRO A 142 -14.65 -4.59 9.18
C PRO A 142 -15.96 -5.41 9.13
N ARG A 143 -16.39 -6.06 10.23
CA ARG A 143 -17.71 -6.72 10.28
C ARG A 143 -18.83 -5.69 10.13
N PHE A 144 -18.80 -4.65 10.95
CA PHE A 144 -19.73 -3.52 10.89
C PHE A 144 -19.75 -2.85 9.51
N LEU A 145 -18.58 -2.59 8.92
CA LEU A 145 -18.48 -1.98 7.59
C LEU A 145 -19.13 -2.83 6.48
N ARG A 146 -18.91 -4.15 6.50
CA ARG A 146 -19.50 -5.07 5.53
C ARG A 146 -21.03 -5.13 5.63
N ALA A 147 -21.59 -5.04 6.84
CA ALA A 147 -23.04 -5.03 7.05
C ALA A 147 -23.72 -3.70 6.64
N HIS A 148 -22.94 -2.63 6.43
CA HIS A 148 -23.47 -1.27 6.27
C HIS A 148 -22.84 -0.52 5.09
N TRP A 149 -23.18 -0.95 3.86
CA TRP A 149 -22.63 -0.40 2.62
C TRP A 149 -22.56 1.12 2.54
N LYS A 150 -23.69 1.82 2.74
CA LYS A 150 -23.69 3.29 2.61
C LYS A 150 -22.76 3.96 3.63
N PHE A 151 -22.62 3.38 4.83
CA PHE A 151 -21.66 3.87 5.81
C PHE A 151 -20.22 3.62 5.33
N LEU A 152 -19.92 2.42 4.82
CA LEU A 152 -18.63 2.12 4.20
C LEU A 152 -18.29 3.09 3.06
N LYS A 153 -19.23 3.36 2.13
CA LYS A 153 -19.04 4.32 1.02
C LYS A 153 -18.76 5.73 1.55
N THR A 154 -19.51 6.19 2.55
CA THR A 154 -19.27 7.50 3.21
C THR A 154 -17.88 7.58 3.84
N VAL A 155 -17.46 6.54 4.58
CA VAL A 155 -16.12 6.50 5.18
C VAL A 155 -15.04 6.60 4.12
N VAL A 156 -15.13 5.78 3.05
CA VAL A 156 -14.11 5.76 2.00
C VAL A 156 -14.03 7.11 1.27
N ASN A 157 -15.16 7.73 0.95
CA ASN A 157 -15.17 9.07 0.37
C ASN A 157 -14.51 10.09 1.29
N LYS A 158 -14.72 9.98 2.61
CA LYS A 158 -14.03 10.88 3.54
C LYS A 158 -12.53 10.60 3.63
N LEU A 159 -12.10 9.34 3.53
CA LEU A 159 -10.67 9.03 3.43
C LEU A 159 -10.05 9.70 2.20
N PHE A 160 -10.76 9.73 1.06
CA PHE A 160 -10.31 10.48 -0.12
C PHE A 160 -10.24 11.98 0.14
N GLU A 161 -11.22 12.58 0.84
CA GLU A 161 -11.09 13.99 1.26
C GLU A 161 -9.87 14.23 2.17
N PHE A 162 -9.57 13.31 3.09
CA PHE A 162 -8.40 13.41 3.97
C PHE A 162 -7.06 13.20 3.25
N MET A 163 -7.06 12.57 2.07
CA MET A 163 -5.88 12.51 1.20
C MET A 163 -5.48 13.90 0.64
N HIS A 164 -6.37 14.90 0.75
CA HIS A 164 -6.08 16.30 0.42
C HIS A 164 -5.76 17.18 1.63
N GLU A 165 -5.79 16.63 2.86
CA GLU A 165 -5.51 17.44 4.05
C GLU A 165 -4.00 17.66 4.25
N THR A 166 -3.61 18.92 4.31
CA THR A 166 -2.21 19.35 4.47
C THR A 166 -1.63 19.17 5.88
N HIS A 167 -2.46 18.86 6.87
CA HIS A 167 -1.99 18.64 8.23
C HIS A 167 -1.15 17.36 8.32
N ASP A 168 0.00 17.47 8.98
CA ASP A 168 1.02 16.43 9.06
C ASP A 168 0.44 15.09 9.58
N GLY A 169 0.76 14.00 8.87
CA GLY A 169 0.31 12.64 9.18
C GLY A 169 -1.14 12.29 8.85
N VAL A 170 -2.01 13.25 8.47
CA VAL A 170 -3.42 12.94 8.13
C VAL A 170 -3.51 12.11 6.84
N GLN A 171 -2.75 12.46 5.82
CA GLN A 171 -2.70 11.72 4.55
C GLN A 171 -2.19 10.28 4.73
N ASP A 172 -1.15 10.10 5.55
CA ASP A 172 -0.60 8.76 5.87
C ASP A 172 -1.67 7.90 6.53
N MET A 173 -2.37 8.45 7.53
CA MET A 173 -3.42 7.72 8.21
C MET A 173 -4.62 7.41 7.31
N ALA A 174 -4.97 8.33 6.40
CA ALA A 174 -6.02 8.09 5.43
C ALA A 174 -5.65 6.91 4.50
N CYS A 175 -4.42 6.86 4.00
CA CYS A 175 -3.93 5.76 3.17
C CYS A 175 -3.85 4.43 3.94
N ASP A 176 -3.34 4.44 5.17
CA ASP A 176 -3.24 3.25 6.03
C ASP A 176 -4.60 2.69 6.43
N THR A 177 -5.58 3.57 6.68
CA THR A 177 -6.96 3.16 6.95
C THR A 177 -7.61 2.63 5.67
N PHE A 178 -7.38 3.30 4.54
CA PHE A 178 -7.94 2.88 3.25
C PHE A 178 -7.46 1.48 2.85
N ILE A 179 -6.17 1.17 2.97
CA ILE A 179 -5.65 -0.17 2.66
C ILE A 179 -6.20 -1.24 3.61
N LYS A 180 -6.35 -0.95 4.91
CA LYS A 180 -6.97 -1.88 5.87
C LYS A 180 -8.42 -2.19 5.50
N ILE A 181 -9.21 -1.16 5.16
CA ILE A 181 -10.60 -1.33 4.70
C ILE A 181 -10.63 -2.12 3.39
N ALA A 182 -9.79 -1.77 2.42
CA ALA A 182 -9.73 -2.45 1.13
C ALA A 182 -9.44 -3.94 1.31
N GLN A 183 -8.45 -4.32 2.13
CA GLN A 183 -8.12 -5.73 2.40
C GLN A 183 -9.28 -6.50 3.02
N LYS A 184 -9.96 -5.91 4.03
CA LYS A 184 -11.01 -6.61 4.79
C LYS A 184 -12.38 -6.57 4.11
N CYS A 185 -12.64 -5.58 3.26
CA CYS A 185 -13.93 -5.35 2.61
C CYS A 185 -13.91 -5.50 1.08
N ARG A 186 -12.77 -5.87 0.45
CA ARG A 186 -12.53 -5.94 -1.01
C ARG A 186 -13.71 -6.35 -1.90
N ARG A 187 -14.47 -7.40 -1.52
CA ARG A 187 -15.61 -7.89 -2.30
C ARG A 187 -16.73 -6.85 -2.48
N HIS A 188 -16.91 -5.96 -1.52
CA HIS A 188 -17.97 -4.94 -1.56
C HIS A 188 -17.69 -3.87 -2.61
N PHE A 189 -16.43 -3.69 -3.01
CA PHE A 189 -16.04 -2.69 -4.02
C PHE A 189 -16.29 -3.16 -5.45
N VAL A 190 -16.21 -4.48 -5.70
CA VAL A 190 -16.35 -5.08 -7.04
C VAL A 190 -17.77 -5.58 -7.34
N GLN A 191 -18.62 -5.71 -6.32
CA GLN A 191 -20.02 -6.06 -6.47
C GLN A 191 -20.89 -4.80 -6.50
N VAL A 192 -21.94 -4.82 -7.32
CA VAL A 192 -22.97 -3.78 -7.28
C VAL A 192 -23.72 -3.87 -5.96
N GLN A 193 -23.76 -2.76 -5.22
CA GLN A 193 -24.35 -2.69 -3.89
C GLN A 193 -25.80 -2.18 -3.96
N VAL A 194 -26.59 -2.45 -2.93
CA VAL A 194 -28.01 -2.06 -2.90
C VAL A 194 -28.16 -0.54 -3.00
N GLY A 195 -28.84 -0.09 -4.05
CA GLY A 195 -29.06 1.33 -4.34
C GLY A 195 -27.97 2.00 -5.18
N GLU A 196 -26.98 1.24 -5.66
CA GLU A 196 -25.96 1.69 -6.61
C GLU A 196 -26.23 1.11 -8.00
N VAL A 197 -25.78 1.79 -9.05
CA VAL A 197 -25.94 1.35 -10.45
C VAL A 197 -24.71 0.62 -11.01
N MET A 198 -23.55 0.83 -10.37
CA MET A 198 -22.30 0.21 -10.78
C MET A 198 -21.43 -0.10 -9.56
N PRO A 199 -20.44 -1.02 -9.68
CA PRO A 199 -19.47 -1.28 -8.62
C PRO A 199 -18.68 -0.02 -8.25
N PHE A 200 -18.41 0.17 -6.96
CA PHE A 200 -17.70 1.37 -6.49
C PHE A 200 -16.25 1.43 -6.97
N ILE A 201 -15.63 0.29 -7.31
CA ILE A 201 -14.30 0.26 -7.92
C ILE A 201 -14.26 1.10 -9.21
N ASP A 202 -15.33 1.12 -10.01
CA ASP A 202 -15.35 1.90 -11.25
C ASP A 202 -15.34 3.41 -10.99
N GLU A 203 -16.03 3.86 -9.93
CA GLU A 203 -15.98 5.25 -9.46
C GLU A 203 -14.55 5.61 -9.03
N ILE A 204 -13.89 4.73 -8.27
CA ILE A 204 -12.52 4.94 -7.80
C ILE A 204 -11.55 5.03 -9.00
N LEU A 205 -11.61 4.08 -9.94
CA LEU A 205 -10.72 4.04 -11.09
C LEU A 205 -10.88 5.27 -12.00
N ASN A 206 -12.10 5.78 -12.17
CA ASN A 206 -12.37 7.01 -12.93
C ASN A 206 -11.78 8.27 -12.27
N ASN A 207 -11.63 8.27 -10.96
CA ASN A 207 -11.23 9.43 -10.17
C ASN A 207 -9.84 9.28 -9.53
N ILE A 208 -9.02 8.29 -9.95
CA ILE A 208 -7.68 8.09 -9.36
C ILE A 208 -6.88 9.39 -9.39
N ASN A 209 -6.82 10.06 -10.53
CA ASN A 209 -6.01 11.28 -10.69
C ASN A 209 -6.45 12.38 -9.71
N THR A 210 -7.75 12.54 -9.49
CA THR A 210 -8.27 13.54 -8.54
C THR A 210 -8.05 13.13 -7.09
N ILE A 211 -8.07 11.84 -6.78
CA ILE A 211 -7.88 11.35 -5.40
C ILE A 211 -6.41 11.46 -4.96
N ILE A 212 -5.46 11.18 -5.86
CA ILE A 212 -4.03 11.06 -5.49
C ILE A 212 -3.20 12.31 -5.73
N CYS A 213 -3.78 13.41 -6.26
CA CYS A 213 -3.00 14.55 -6.77
C CYS A 213 -2.14 15.26 -5.71
N ASP A 214 -2.55 15.23 -4.44
CA ASP A 214 -1.83 15.87 -3.33
C ASP A 214 -1.01 14.87 -2.49
N LEU A 215 -1.01 13.59 -2.87
CA LEU A 215 -0.31 12.53 -2.14
C LEU A 215 1.18 12.48 -2.48
N GLN A 216 1.98 12.18 -1.46
CA GLN A 216 3.40 11.86 -1.63
C GLN A 216 3.58 10.49 -2.30
N PRO A 217 4.72 10.23 -2.97
CA PRO A 217 4.92 8.98 -3.71
C PRO A 217 4.67 7.70 -2.89
N GLN A 218 5.08 7.67 -1.62
CA GLN A 218 4.87 6.51 -0.74
C GLN A 218 3.37 6.26 -0.45
N GLN A 219 2.60 7.33 -0.29
CA GLN A 219 1.15 7.27 -0.08
C GLN A 219 0.44 6.81 -1.36
N VAL A 220 0.88 7.30 -2.53
CA VAL A 220 0.40 6.80 -3.83
C VAL A 220 0.66 5.30 -3.95
N HIS A 221 1.84 4.80 -3.57
CA HIS A 221 2.16 3.37 -3.58
C HIS A 221 1.19 2.57 -2.69
N THR A 222 0.89 3.05 -1.49
CA THR A 222 -0.08 2.42 -0.57
C THR A 222 -1.51 2.45 -1.14
N PHE A 223 -1.91 3.56 -1.76
CA PHE A 223 -3.21 3.68 -2.43
C PHE A 223 -3.36 2.64 -3.56
N TYR A 224 -2.34 2.51 -4.41
CA TYR A 224 -2.36 1.50 -5.47
C TYR A 224 -2.42 0.08 -4.90
N GLU A 225 -1.69 -0.24 -3.82
CA GLU A 225 -1.81 -1.54 -3.14
C GLU A 225 -3.25 -1.80 -2.68
N ALA A 226 -3.91 -0.80 -2.08
CA ALA A 226 -5.29 -0.90 -1.61
C ALA A 226 -6.27 -1.22 -2.74
N VAL A 227 -6.21 -0.48 -3.84
CA VAL A 227 -7.04 -0.71 -5.03
C VAL A 227 -6.76 -2.09 -5.64
N GLY A 228 -5.50 -2.53 -5.64
CA GLY A 228 -5.11 -3.86 -6.09
C GLY A 228 -5.81 -5.01 -5.33
N TYR A 229 -6.04 -4.87 -4.02
CA TYR A 229 -6.80 -5.88 -3.25
C TYR A 229 -8.26 -5.96 -3.65
N MET A 230 -8.85 -4.84 -4.08
CA MET A 230 -10.22 -4.79 -4.61
C MET A 230 -10.30 -5.52 -5.94
N ILE A 231 -9.41 -5.18 -6.88
CA ILE A 231 -9.31 -5.82 -8.20
C ILE A 231 -9.05 -7.34 -8.05
N GLY A 232 -8.17 -7.73 -7.14
CA GLY A 232 -7.92 -9.14 -6.82
C GLY A 232 -9.12 -9.90 -6.24
N ALA A 233 -10.21 -9.22 -5.88
CA ALA A 233 -11.47 -9.84 -5.46
C ALA A 233 -12.50 -10.00 -6.59
N GLN A 234 -12.27 -9.42 -7.77
CA GLN A 234 -13.07 -9.69 -8.97
C GLN A 234 -12.75 -11.12 -9.46
N THR A 235 -13.78 -11.93 -9.62
CA THR A 235 -13.66 -13.35 -10.01
C THR A 235 -13.90 -13.57 -11.50
N ASP A 236 -14.64 -12.67 -12.15
CA ASP A 236 -14.75 -12.68 -13.61
C ASP A 236 -13.42 -12.22 -14.21
N GLN A 237 -12.75 -13.12 -14.92
CA GLN A 237 -11.45 -12.84 -15.48
C GLN A 237 -11.53 -11.64 -16.44
N ALA A 238 -12.40 -11.66 -17.45
CA ALA A 238 -12.47 -10.59 -18.45
C ALA A 238 -12.72 -9.21 -17.82
N VAL A 239 -13.58 -9.13 -16.80
CA VAL A 239 -13.79 -7.88 -16.06
C VAL A 239 -12.55 -7.50 -15.26
N GLN A 240 -11.88 -8.46 -14.60
CA GLN A 240 -10.65 -8.21 -13.86
C GLN A 240 -9.53 -7.68 -14.76
N GLU A 241 -9.38 -8.23 -15.97
CA GLU A 241 -8.39 -7.77 -16.95
C GLU A 241 -8.64 -6.30 -17.32
N HIS A 242 -9.88 -5.95 -17.65
CA HIS A 242 -10.25 -4.57 -17.97
C HIS A 242 -10.03 -3.60 -16.79
N LEU A 243 -10.33 -4.05 -15.56
CA LEU A 243 -10.05 -3.26 -14.36
C LEU A 243 -8.55 -3.04 -14.18
N ILE A 244 -7.69 -4.04 -14.44
CA ILE A 244 -6.22 -3.92 -14.36
C ILE A 244 -5.70 -2.90 -15.38
N GLU A 245 -6.19 -2.95 -16.63
CA GLU A 245 -5.80 -2.00 -17.68
C GLU A 245 -6.09 -0.55 -17.29
N LYS A 246 -7.33 -0.29 -16.82
CA LYS A 246 -7.75 1.04 -16.38
C LYS A 246 -7.01 1.49 -15.12
N TYR A 247 -6.79 0.58 -14.19
CA TYR A 247 -6.04 0.81 -12.96
C TYR A 247 -4.59 1.23 -13.19
N MET A 248 -3.92 0.61 -14.17
CA MET A 248 -2.52 0.90 -14.47
C MET A 248 -2.33 1.99 -15.53
N LEU A 249 -3.41 2.64 -15.98
CA LEU A 249 -3.39 3.63 -17.06
C LEU A 249 -2.41 4.78 -16.80
N LEU A 250 -2.47 5.42 -15.62
CA LEU A 250 -1.62 6.58 -15.31
C LEU A 250 -0.11 6.22 -15.24
N PRO A 251 0.32 5.18 -14.49
CA PRO A 251 1.72 4.74 -14.53
C PRO A 251 2.18 4.35 -15.94
N ASN A 252 1.30 3.71 -16.71
CA ASN A 252 1.58 3.28 -18.08
C ASN A 252 1.79 4.46 -19.03
N GLN A 253 1.00 5.53 -18.93
CA GLN A 253 1.19 6.73 -19.76
C GLN A 253 2.57 7.36 -19.56
N VAL A 254 3.02 7.47 -18.30
CA VAL A 254 4.35 8.01 -17.99
C VAL A 254 5.45 7.05 -18.45
N TRP A 255 5.26 5.74 -18.21
CA TRP A 255 6.17 4.70 -18.69
C TRP A 255 6.37 4.76 -20.21
N ASP A 256 5.28 4.73 -20.97
CA ASP A 256 5.29 4.73 -22.43
C ASP A 256 5.97 5.99 -22.98
N SER A 257 5.73 7.15 -22.35
CA SER A 257 6.41 8.41 -22.71
C SER A 257 7.92 8.33 -22.51
N ILE A 258 8.38 7.77 -21.37
CA ILE A 258 9.81 7.59 -21.10
C ILE A 258 10.42 6.59 -22.09
N ILE A 259 9.77 5.45 -22.35
CA ILE A 259 10.27 4.45 -23.30
C ILE A 259 10.38 5.04 -24.71
N GLN A 260 9.36 5.76 -25.19
CA GLN A 260 9.40 6.40 -26.52
C GLN A 260 10.55 7.42 -26.64
N GLN A 261 10.83 8.18 -25.58
CA GLN A 261 11.96 9.10 -25.56
C GLN A 261 13.29 8.33 -25.53
N ALA A 262 13.39 7.23 -24.76
CA ALA A 262 14.60 6.41 -24.64
C ALA A 262 14.95 5.73 -25.97
N THR A 263 13.96 5.32 -26.75
CA THR A 263 14.17 4.78 -28.11
C THR A 263 14.85 5.79 -29.04
N LYS A 264 14.54 7.09 -28.88
CA LYS A 264 15.15 8.17 -29.67
C LYS A 264 16.50 8.60 -29.12
N ASN A 265 16.63 8.64 -27.80
CA ASN A 265 17.84 9.05 -27.12
C ASN A 265 17.97 8.33 -25.76
N VAL A 266 18.90 7.38 -25.69
CA VAL A 266 19.16 6.59 -24.47
C VAL A 266 19.70 7.46 -23.31
N ASP A 267 20.26 8.63 -23.60
CA ASP A 267 20.82 9.52 -22.57
C ASP A 267 19.77 10.06 -21.59
N ILE A 268 18.48 10.02 -21.92
CA ILE A 268 17.43 10.37 -20.95
C ILE A 268 17.48 9.43 -19.72
N LEU A 269 17.99 8.20 -19.88
CA LEU A 269 18.13 7.26 -18.76
C LEU A 269 19.27 7.64 -17.81
N LYS A 270 19.99 8.72 -18.10
CA LYS A 270 20.96 9.37 -17.21
C LYS A 270 20.39 10.62 -16.54
N ASP A 271 19.19 11.07 -16.93
CA ASP A 271 18.52 12.19 -16.29
C ASP A 271 17.99 11.80 -14.89
N PRO A 272 18.34 12.54 -13.83
CA PRO A 272 17.95 12.19 -12.46
C PRO A 272 16.43 12.10 -12.23
N GLU A 273 15.64 12.97 -12.87
CA GLU A 273 14.18 12.98 -12.66
C GLU A 273 13.54 11.81 -13.39
N THR A 274 13.98 11.51 -14.62
CA THR A 274 13.53 10.34 -15.39
C THR A 274 13.78 9.03 -14.63
N VAL A 275 14.98 8.85 -14.07
CA VAL A 275 15.32 7.65 -13.28
C VAL A 275 14.49 7.56 -12.00
N LYS A 276 14.20 8.69 -11.35
CA LYS A 276 13.34 8.74 -10.17
C LYS A 276 11.89 8.40 -10.51
N GLN A 277 11.37 8.88 -11.64
CA GLN A 277 10.05 8.54 -12.14
C GLN A 277 9.94 7.04 -12.47
N LEU A 278 10.91 6.46 -13.17
CA LEU A 278 11.00 5.01 -13.42
C LEU A 278 10.96 4.22 -12.11
N GLY A 279 11.76 4.63 -11.12
CA GLY A 279 11.76 3.98 -9.81
C GLY A 279 10.41 4.08 -9.09
N SER A 280 9.70 5.20 -9.22
CA SER A 280 8.35 5.36 -8.66
C SER A 280 7.32 4.47 -9.37
N ILE A 281 7.35 4.41 -10.71
CA ILE A 281 6.47 3.56 -11.52
C ILE A 281 6.65 2.09 -11.16
N LEU A 282 7.90 1.62 -11.04
CA LEU A 282 8.17 0.23 -10.67
C LEU A 282 7.71 -0.09 -9.25
N LYS A 283 7.89 0.83 -8.28
CA LYS A 283 7.33 0.65 -6.93
C LYS A 283 5.81 0.53 -6.95
N THR A 284 5.13 1.35 -7.73
CA THR A 284 3.67 1.23 -7.94
C THR A 284 3.31 -0.15 -8.49
N ASN A 285 4.03 -0.64 -9.51
CA ASN A 285 3.82 -1.98 -10.06
C ASN A 285 4.10 -3.09 -9.04
N VAL A 286 5.13 -2.97 -8.19
CA VAL A 286 5.45 -3.94 -7.12
C VAL A 286 4.29 -4.03 -6.13
N ARG A 287 3.76 -2.87 -5.69
CA ARG A 287 2.61 -2.80 -4.79
C ARG A 287 1.33 -3.39 -5.42
N ALA A 288 1.05 -3.01 -6.67
CA ALA A 288 -0.06 -3.54 -7.45
C ALA A 288 0.01 -5.07 -7.59
N CYS A 289 1.16 -5.58 -8.02
CA CYS A 289 1.43 -7.01 -8.17
C CYS A 289 1.23 -7.78 -6.88
N LYS A 290 1.75 -7.26 -5.75
CA LYS A 290 1.59 -7.88 -4.43
C LYS A 290 0.12 -8.10 -4.08
N ALA A 291 -0.73 -7.12 -4.39
CA ALA A 291 -2.14 -7.12 -4.01
C ALA A 291 -3.05 -7.89 -4.97
N VAL A 292 -2.80 -7.78 -6.29
CA VAL A 292 -3.59 -8.46 -7.34
C VAL A 292 -3.21 -9.94 -7.47
N GLY A 293 -1.92 -10.28 -7.36
CA GLY A 293 -1.43 -11.66 -7.50
C GLY A 293 -1.25 -12.11 -8.96
N HIS A 294 -1.51 -13.38 -9.25
CA HIS A 294 -1.27 -13.98 -10.58
C HIS A 294 -1.88 -13.19 -11.77
N PRO A 295 -3.14 -12.69 -11.71
CA PRO A 295 -3.75 -11.95 -12.82
C PRO A 295 -3.00 -10.68 -13.24
N PHE A 296 -2.09 -10.18 -12.41
CA PHE A 296 -1.21 -9.06 -12.77
C PHE A 296 -0.26 -9.37 -13.94
N VAL A 297 -0.23 -10.63 -14.42
CA VAL A 297 0.53 -11.05 -15.61
C VAL A 297 0.26 -10.19 -16.85
N ILE A 298 -0.96 -9.67 -17.00
CA ILE A 298 -1.34 -8.84 -18.16
C ILE A 298 -0.57 -7.52 -18.16
N GLN A 299 -0.53 -6.86 -17.00
CA GLN A 299 0.26 -5.65 -16.82
C GLN A 299 1.75 -5.94 -16.88
N LEU A 300 2.22 -7.03 -16.25
CA LEU A 300 3.64 -7.37 -16.26
C LEU A 300 4.11 -7.66 -17.68
N GLY A 301 3.36 -8.48 -18.44
CA GLY A 301 3.65 -8.83 -19.83
C GLY A 301 3.73 -7.60 -20.74
N ARG A 302 2.84 -6.62 -20.55
CA ARG A 302 2.85 -5.35 -21.28
C ARG A 302 4.18 -4.61 -21.18
N ILE A 303 4.77 -4.54 -19.99
CA ILE A 303 6.00 -3.75 -19.74
C ILE A 303 7.27 -4.60 -19.69
N TYR A 304 7.16 -5.93 -19.83
CA TYR A 304 8.22 -6.85 -19.43
C TYR A 304 9.54 -6.63 -20.17
N LEU A 305 9.50 -6.65 -21.51
CA LEU A 305 10.70 -6.53 -22.34
C LEU A 305 11.32 -5.13 -22.25
N ASP A 306 10.49 -4.08 -22.26
CA ASP A 306 10.96 -2.71 -22.07
C ASP A 306 11.63 -2.53 -20.70
N MET A 307 11.07 -3.15 -19.66
CA MET A 307 11.63 -3.12 -18.32
C MET A 307 13.01 -3.81 -18.26
N LEU A 308 13.18 -4.93 -18.95
CA LEU A 308 14.47 -5.62 -19.05
C LEU A 308 15.50 -4.81 -19.86
N ASN A 309 15.07 -4.12 -20.92
CA ASN A 309 15.93 -3.21 -21.68
C ASN A 309 16.42 -2.04 -20.83
N VAL A 310 15.50 -1.38 -20.09
CA VAL A 310 15.85 -0.31 -19.15
C VAL A 310 16.80 -0.84 -18.06
N TYR A 311 16.53 -2.02 -17.50
CA TYR A 311 17.42 -2.66 -16.52
C TYR A 311 18.85 -2.78 -17.03
N LYS A 312 19.01 -3.29 -18.27
CA LYS A 312 20.31 -3.49 -18.91
C LYS A 312 21.03 -2.17 -19.17
N CYS A 313 20.36 -1.18 -19.76
CA CYS A 313 20.95 0.15 -20.01
C CYS A 313 21.42 0.82 -18.70
N LEU A 314 20.60 0.76 -17.64
CA LEU A 314 20.98 1.33 -16.35
C LEU A 314 22.15 0.57 -15.70
N SER A 315 22.20 -0.74 -15.89
CA SER A 315 23.31 -1.56 -15.43
C SER A 315 24.64 -1.18 -16.09
N GLU A 316 24.66 -1.07 -17.42
CA GLU A 316 25.82 -0.68 -18.20
C GLU A 316 26.30 0.72 -17.79
N ASN A 317 25.37 1.66 -17.59
CA ASN A 317 25.67 3.00 -17.09
C ASN A 317 26.32 2.98 -15.70
N ILE A 318 25.82 2.17 -14.77
CA ILE A 318 26.40 2.03 -13.42
C ILE A 318 27.81 1.45 -13.51
N SER A 319 27.98 0.38 -14.30
CA SER A 319 29.25 -0.33 -14.45
C SER A 319 30.31 0.59 -15.07
N ALA A 320 29.98 1.29 -16.15
CA ALA A 320 30.86 2.26 -16.81
C ALA A 320 31.24 3.40 -15.87
N ALA A 321 30.28 3.97 -15.13
CA ALA A 321 30.55 5.05 -14.18
C ALA A 321 31.55 4.64 -13.09
N ILE A 322 31.44 3.40 -12.58
CA ILE A 322 32.35 2.83 -11.57
C ILE A 322 33.74 2.57 -12.18
N GLN A 323 33.82 2.06 -13.41
CA GLN A 323 35.09 1.87 -14.10
C GLN A 323 35.84 3.19 -14.32
N THR A 324 35.13 4.25 -14.69
CA THR A 324 35.75 5.56 -14.96
C THR A 324 36.14 6.31 -13.69
N ASN A 325 35.31 6.30 -12.65
CA ASN A 325 35.45 7.19 -11.49
C ASN A 325 35.77 6.45 -10.17
N GLY A 326 35.94 5.13 -10.25
CA GLY A 326 36.10 4.27 -9.09
C GLY A 326 34.80 4.07 -8.29
N GLU A 327 34.92 3.30 -7.22
CA GLU A 327 33.78 2.87 -6.40
C GLU A 327 33.07 4.01 -5.66
N MET A 328 33.74 5.16 -5.49
CA MET A 328 33.17 6.35 -4.84
C MET A 328 31.92 6.89 -5.54
N VAL A 329 31.77 6.67 -6.85
CA VAL A 329 30.61 7.10 -7.63
C VAL A 329 29.30 6.43 -7.16
N THR A 330 29.38 5.27 -6.50
CA THR A 330 28.21 4.54 -5.97
C THR A 330 27.42 5.32 -4.93
N LYS A 331 28.05 6.34 -4.31
CA LYS A 331 27.41 7.22 -3.32
C LYS A 331 26.62 8.36 -3.97
N GLN A 332 26.79 8.62 -5.27
CA GLN A 332 26.10 9.71 -5.95
C GLN A 332 24.58 9.43 -6.07
N PRO A 333 23.73 10.46 -5.94
CA PRO A 333 22.27 10.31 -5.99
C PRO A 333 21.75 9.63 -7.26
N LEU A 334 22.33 9.92 -8.42
CA LEU A 334 21.94 9.33 -9.70
C LEU A 334 22.18 7.82 -9.71
N ILE A 335 23.40 7.37 -9.37
CA ILE A 335 23.75 5.94 -9.33
C ILE A 335 22.89 5.18 -8.31
N ARG A 336 22.59 5.79 -7.16
CA ARG A 336 21.66 5.22 -6.17
C ARG A 336 20.24 5.07 -6.71
N SER A 337 19.79 6.04 -7.50
CA SER A 337 18.47 6.00 -8.14
C SER A 337 18.42 4.92 -9.23
N MET A 338 19.47 4.80 -10.06
CA MET A 338 19.59 3.74 -11.07
C MET A 338 19.58 2.35 -10.43
N ARG A 339 20.32 2.15 -9.34
CA ARG A 339 20.27 0.90 -8.56
C ARG A 339 18.88 0.65 -7.97
N THR A 340 18.16 1.69 -7.60
CA THR A 340 16.78 1.54 -7.11
C THR A 340 15.88 1.02 -8.23
N VAL A 341 16.00 1.52 -9.46
CA VAL A 341 15.26 0.95 -10.61
C VAL A 341 15.60 -0.52 -10.80
N LYS A 342 16.89 -0.89 -10.83
CA LYS A 342 17.32 -2.30 -10.97
C LYS A 342 16.70 -3.21 -9.88
N ARG A 343 16.73 -2.76 -8.62
CA ARG A 343 16.18 -3.52 -7.48
C ARG A 343 14.67 -3.68 -7.57
N GLU A 344 13.94 -2.62 -7.91
CA GLU A 344 12.48 -2.67 -8.03
C GLU A 344 12.03 -3.51 -9.24
N THR A 345 12.79 -3.54 -10.34
CA THR A 345 12.59 -4.51 -11.44
C THR A 345 12.67 -5.94 -10.92
N LEU A 346 13.74 -6.28 -10.19
CA LEU A 346 13.96 -7.64 -9.67
C LEU A 346 12.87 -8.04 -8.64
N LYS A 347 12.46 -7.11 -7.77
CA LYS A 347 11.35 -7.31 -6.82
C LYS A 347 10.01 -7.51 -7.53
N LEU A 348 9.74 -6.79 -8.62
CA LEU A 348 8.51 -6.96 -9.37
C LEU A 348 8.44 -8.37 -9.98
N ILE A 349 9.53 -8.81 -10.60
CA ILE A 349 9.63 -10.12 -11.26
C ILE A 349 9.50 -11.25 -10.23
N SER A 350 10.36 -11.26 -9.21
CA SER A 350 10.30 -12.28 -8.14
C SER A 350 8.97 -12.24 -7.37
N GLY A 351 8.46 -11.04 -7.11
CA GLY A 351 7.18 -10.81 -6.43
C GLY A 351 5.99 -11.39 -7.20
N TRP A 352 5.99 -11.26 -8.52
CA TRP A 352 4.96 -11.88 -9.37
C TRP A 352 5.16 -13.39 -9.49
N VAL A 353 6.38 -13.87 -9.77
CA VAL A 353 6.67 -15.30 -9.93
C VAL A 353 6.28 -16.07 -8.66
N SER A 354 6.62 -15.57 -7.47
CA SER A 354 6.21 -16.22 -6.21
C SER A 354 4.69 -16.43 -6.08
N ARG A 355 3.89 -15.55 -6.70
CA ARG A 355 2.42 -15.55 -6.71
C ARG A 355 1.79 -16.16 -7.96
N SER A 356 2.58 -16.58 -8.95
CA SER A 356 2.05 -17.23 -10.15
C SER A 356 1.53 -18.64 -9.83
N ASN A 357 0.59 -19.12 -10.62
CA ASN A 357 0.02 -20.46 -10.51
C ASN A 357 0.20 -21.30 -11.79
N ASP A 358 0.93 -20.77 -12.78
CA ASP A 358 1.27 -21.46 -14.03
C ASP A 358 2.80 -21.48 -14.22
N PRO A 359 3.50 -22.53 -13.70
CA PRO A 359 4.95 -22.64 -13.81
C PRO A 359 5.45 -22.81 -15.25
N GLN A 360 4.66 -23.43 -16.12
CA GLN A 360 5.05 -23.67 -17.50
C GLN A 360 5.09 -22.35 -18.28
N MET A 361 4.02 -21.56 -18.20
CA MET A 361 3.96 -20.24 -18.85
C MET A 361 5.07 -19.32 -18.34
N VAL A 362 5.41 -19.36 -17.04
CA VAL A 362 6.52 -18.60 -16.48
C VAL A 362 7.86 -19.07 -17.06
N GLY A 363 8.09 -20.39 -17.08
CA GLY A 363 9.31 -21.01 -17.57
C GLY A 363 9.56 -20.74 -19.06
N GLU A 364 8.50 -20.72 -19.87
CA GLU A 364 8.61 -20.52 -21.32
C GLU A 364 8.69 -19.04 -21.72
N ASN A 365 7.94 -18.16 -21.06
CA ASN A 365 7.79 -16.77 -21.53
C ASN A 365 8.57 -15.73 -20.71
N PHE A 366 8.80 -15.97 -19.42
CA PHE A 366 9.41 -14.97 -18.53
C PHE A 366 10.87 -15.32 -18.17
N VAL A 367 11.18 -16.60 -17.97
CA VAL A 367 12.53 -16.99 -17.56
C VAL A 367 13.59 -16.70 -18.63
N PRO A 368 13.44 -17.06 -19.92
CA PRO A 368 14.53 -16.92 -20.88
C PRO A 368 14.97 -15.45 -21.07
N PRO A 369 14.07 -14.47 -21.28
CA PRO A 369 14.46 -13.06 -21.38
C PRO A 369 15.13 -12.53 -20.10
N LEU A 370 14.69 -12.99 -18.93
CA LEU A 370 15.29 -12.62 -17.65
C LEU A 370 16.75 -13.07 -17.57
N LEU A 371 17.04 -14.34 -17.89
CA LEU A 371 18.40 -14.88 -17.78
C LEU A 371 19.34 -14.13 -18.71
N ASP A 372 18.91 -13.83 -19.94
CA ASP A 372 19.71 -13.10 -20.91
C ASP A 372 19.96 -11.65 -20.51
N ALA A 373 18.94 -10.96 -19.98
CA ALA A 373 19.06 -9.57 -19.58
C ALA A 373 19.78 -9.36 -18.24
N VAL A 374 19.63 -10.30 -17.29
CA VAL A 374 20.06 -10.12 -15.89
C VAL A 374 21.30 -10.95 -15.54
N LEU A 375 21.37 -12.23 -15.91
CA LEU A 375 22.51 -13.07 -15.51
C LEU A 375 23.77 -12.75 -16.30
N ILE A 376 23.63 -12.56 -17.62
CA ILE A 376 24.76 -12.17 -18.47
C ILE A 376 25.28 -10.79 -18.05
N ASP A 377 24.37 -9.85 -17.75
CA ASP A 377 24.71 -8.54 -17.19
C ASP A 377 25.44 -8.65 -15.85
N TYR A 378 24.91 -9.45 -14.92
CA TYR A 378 25.52 -9.69 -13.62
C TYR A 378 26.94 -10.28 -13.73
N GLN A 379 27.16 -11.20 -14.67
CA GLN A 379 28.48 -11.80 -14.91
C GLN A 379 29.48 -10.77 -15.43
N ARG A 380 29.07 -9.95 -16.41
CA ARG A 380 29.93 -8.94 -17.08
C ARG A 380 30.24 -7.72 -16.21
N ASN A 381 29.38 -7.42 -15.24
CA ASN A 381 29.57 -6.28 -14.35
C ASN A 381 30.82 -6.38 -13.48
N VAL A 382 31.44 -5.22 -13.24
CA VAL A 382 32.52 -5.11 -12.24
C VAL A 382 32.01 -5.51 -10.86
N PRO A 383 32.87 -6.07 -9.98
CA PRO A 383 32.42 -6.61 -8.69
C PRO A 383 31.54 -5.65 -7.87
N ALA A 384 31.93 -4.37 -7.81
CA ALA A 384 31.19 -3.33 -7.11
C ALA A 384 29.83 -2.98 -7.75
N ALA A 385 29.62 -3.27 -9.04
CA ALA A 385 28.38 -3.01 -9.78
C ALA A 385 27.36 -4.17 -9.70
N ARG A 386 27.78 -5.35 -9.26
CA ARG A 386 26.92 -6.53 -9.14
C ARG A 386 25.81 -6.30 -8.11
N GLU A 387 24.57 -6.57 -8.50
CA GLU A 387 23.39 -6.38 -7.67
C GLU A 387 23.03 -7.69 -6.93
N PRO A 388 23.21 -7.78 -5.60
CA PRO A 388 23.00 -9.03 -4.86
C PRO A 388 21.57 -9.56 -4.96
N GLU A 389 20.59 -8.69 -5.17
CA GLU A 389 19.17 -9.04 -5.30
C GLU A 389 18.87 -9.91 -6.55
N VAL A 390 19.82 -10.03 -7.48
CA VAL A 390 19.77 -11.00 -8.59
C VAL A 390 19.75 -12.43 -8.06
N LEU A 391 20.58 -12.74 -7.07
CA LEU A 391 20.69 -14.10 -6.53
C LEU A 391 19.45 -14.51 -5.74
N SER A 392 18.87 -13.59 -4.96
CA SER A 392 17.61 -13.83 -4.25
C SER A 392 16.42 -13.97 -5.21
N THR A 393 16.42 -13.22 -6.31
CA THR A 393 15.43 -13.35 -7.39
C THR A 393 15.51 -14.72 -8.03
N MET A 394 16.72 -15.17 -8.40
CA MET A 394 16.92 -16.52 -8.96
C MET A 394 16.52 -17.62 -7.97
N ALA A 395 16.87 -17.50 -6.70
CA ALA A 395 16.46 -18.46 -5.67
C ALA A 395 14.92 -18.54 -5.57
N THR A 396 14.22 -17.41 -5.64
CA THR A 396 12.75 -17.36 -5.63
C THR A 396 12.17 -18.08 -6.84
N ILE A 397 12.73 -17.85 -8.03
CA ILE A 397 12.28 -18.48 -9.27
C ILE A 397 12.52 -20.00 -9.24
N VAL A 398 13.71 -20.43 -8.83
CA VAL A 398 14.05 -21.86 -8.72
C VAL A 398 13.13 -22.58 -7.74
N ASN A 399 12.92 -21.99 -6.55
CA ASN A 399 12.01 -22.56 -5.55
C ASN A 399 10.57 -22.65 -6.05
N LYS A 400 10.13 -21.72 -6.89
CA LYS A 400 8.77 -21.69 -7.42
C LYS A 400 8.55 -22.64 -8.61
N LEU A 401 9.51 -22.72 -9.52
CA LEU A 401 9.37 -23.47 -10.78
C LEU A 401 9.81 -24.94 -10.66
N GLY A 402 10.72 -25.25 -9.73
CA GLY A 402 11.21 -26.61 -9.50
C GLY A 402 11.76 -27.23 -10.79
N GLY A 403 11.17 -28.36 -11.22
CA GLY A 403 11.58 -29.07 -12.44
C GLY A 403 11.48 -28.26 -13.73
N HIS A 404 10.62 -27.23 -13.78
CA HIS A 404 10.37 -26.45 -15.00
C HIS A 404 11.54 -25.52 -15.38
N ILE A 405 12.46 -25.22 -14.45
CA ILE A 405 13.66 -24.43 -14.74
C ILE A 405 14.92 -25.29 -14.93
N THR A 406 14.86 -26.60 -14.64
CA THR A 406 16.06 -27.46 -14.62
C THR A 406 16.80 -27.51 -15.96
N GLY A 407 16.09 -27.38 -17.09
CA GLY A 407 16.70 -27.32 -18.42
C GLY A 407 17.52 -26.04 -18.69
N GLU A 408 17.20 -24.94 -18.01
CA GLU A 408 17.89 -23.65 -18.19
C GLU A 408 19.09 -23.48 -17.24
N ILE A 409 19.12 -24.19 -16.11
CA ILE A 409 20.20 -24.08 -15.11
C ILE A 409 21.61 -24.30 -15.71
N PRO A 410 21.87 -25.36 -16.51
CA PRO A 410 23.21 -25.64 -17.02
C PRO A 410 23.77 -24.53 -17.93
N ARG A 411 22.91 -23.80 -18.65
CA ARG A 411 23.34 -22.75 -19.59
C ARG A 411 24.02 -21.57 -18.91
N TYR A 412 23.72 -21.34 -17.63
CA TYR A 412 24.20 -20.16 -16.89
C TYR A 412 25.02 -20.52 -15.64
N SER A 413 25.07 -21.81 -15.24
CA SER A 413 25.89 -22.28 -14.10
C SER A 413 27.31 -22.70 -14.47
N THR A 414 27.61 -22.92 -15.75
CA THR A 414 28.97 -23.30 -16.17
C THR A 414 29.84 -22.05 -16.40
N PRO A 415 31.03 -21.94 -15.79
CA PRO A 415 32.05 -21.04 -16.29
C PRO A 415 32.30 -21.43 -17.75
N SER A 416 32.33 -20.47 -18.66
CA SER A 416 32.86 -20.70 -20.00
C SER A 416 34.32 -21.14 -19.86
N SER A 417 34.55 -22.45 -19.80
CA SER A 417 35.85 -23.07 -20.00
C SER A 417 36.19 -22.96 -21.47
N ASN A 418 36.51 -21.74 -21.93
CA ASN A 418 37.12 -21.43 -23.21
C ASN A 418 37.55 -19.95 -23.15
N ALA A 419 38.58 -19.69 -22.34
CA ALA A 419 39.52 -18.62 -22.66
C ALA A 419 40.73 -19.32 -23.32
N PRO A 420 41.16 -18.91 -24.53
CA PRO A 420 42.36 -19.46 -25.16
C PRO A 420 43.63 -19.18 -24.36
#